data_AF-A0A240ERG4-F1
#
_entry.id   AF-A0A240ERG4-F1
#
_cell.length_a   1.000
_cell.length_b   1.000
_cell.length_c   1.000
_cell.angle_alpha   90.00
_cell.angle_beta   90.00
_cell.angle_gamma   90.00
#
_symmetry.space_group_name_H-M   'P 1'
#
loop_
_entity.id
_entity.type
_entity.pdbx_description
1 polymer ?
#
loop_
_entity_poly.entity_id
_entity_poly.type
_entity_poly.pdbx_seq_one_letter_code
_entity_poly.pdbx_strand_id
1 'polypeptide(L)'
;MTHSSQVWQHHVNDWQKGDLSQAQYCRSHGLDQSQFSYWKCKFTRTKSVTQSVTSKFALAQVETVTRQVSSLLTITLPSGTQIEGIDENNAHVAAKLIECMN
;
A
#
# COMPACT_ATOMS: atom_id res chain seq x y z
N MET A 1 -24.39 10.99 -13.50
CA MET A 1 -24.17 12.17 -12.64
C MET A 1 -23.32 11.73 -11.46
N THR A 2 -22.09 12.23 -11.35
CA THR A 2 -21.15 11.84 -10.28
C THR A 2 -21.53 12.57 -9.00
N HIS A 3 -22.24 11.90 -8.09
CA HIS A 3 -22.51 12.46 -6.76
C HIS A 3 -21.17 12.73 -6.05
N SER A 4 -20.98 13.98 -5.60
CA SER A 4 -19.78 14.39 -4.85
C SER A 4 -19.69 13.61 -3.53
N SER A 5 -18.47 13.42 -3.01
CA SER A 5 -18.20 12.67 -1.78
C SER A 5 -19.04 13.15 -0.58
N GLN A 6 -19.33 14.46 -0.51
CA GLN A 6 -20.14 15.07 0.53
C GLN A 6 -21.59 14.58 0.53
N VAL A 7 -22.16 14.33 -0.66
CA VAL A 7 -23.54 13.83 -0.82
C VAL A 7 -23.64 12.41 -0.28
N TRP A 8 -22.65 11.58 -0.57
CA TRP A 8 -22.58 10.22 -0.01
C TRP A 8 -22.38 10.21 1.50
N GLN A 9 -21.59 11.15 2.03
CA GLN A 9 -21.42 11.28 3.48
C GLN A 9 -22.74 11.64 4.17
N HIS A 10 -23.54 12.52 3.58
CA HIS A 10 -24.87 12.86 4.08
C HIS A 10 -25.79 11.64 4.09
N HIS A 11 -25.90 10.93 2.96
CA HIS A 11 -26.71 9.71 2.87
C HIS A 11 -26.29 8.62 3.84
N VAL A 12 -24.98 8.40 4.03
CA VAL A 12 -24.48 7.38 4.98
C VAL A 12 -24.79 7.79 6.42
N ASN A 13 -24.68 9.08 6.77
CA ASN A 13 -25.03 9.57 8.11
C ASN A 13 -26.54 9.48 8.39
N ASP A 14 -27.37 9.84 7.42
CA ASP A 14 -28.82 9.78 7.55
C ASP A 14 -29.31 8.34 7.62
N TRP A 15 -28.74 7.45 6.79
CA TRP A 15 -28.96 6.02 6.89
C TRP A 15 -28.54 5.47 8.25
N GLN A 16 -27.39 5.88 8.78
CA GLN A 16 -26.91 5.42 10.10
C GLN A 16 -27.80 5.90 11.26
N LYS A 17 -28.51 7.01 11.11
CA LYS A 17 -29.49 7.50 12.11
C LYS A 17 -30.84 6.80 12.02
N GLY A 18 -31.15 6.18 10.89
CA GLY A 18 -32.40 5.46 10.69
C GLY A 18 -32.25 3.97 10.98
N ASP A 19 -33.31 3.33 11.49
CA ASP A 19 -33.38 1.88 11.65
C ASP A 19 -33.69 1.13 10.34
N LEU A 20 -33.49 1.78 9.19
CA LEU A 20 -33.81 1.20 7.87
C LEU A 20 -32.64 0.34 7.38
N SER A 21 -32.96 -0.80 6.78
CA SER A 21 -31.93 -1.59 6.09
C SER A 21 -31.37 -0.82 4.88
N GLN A 22 -30.08 -1.06 4.55
CA GLN A 22 -29.42 -0.42 3.42
C GLN A 22 -30.23 -0.57 2.11
N ALA A 23 -30.82 -1.74 1.87
CA ALA A 23 -31.61 -2.00 0.67
C ALA A 23 -32.91 -1.18 0.63
N GLN A 24 -33.57 -1.00 1.77
CA GLN A 24 -34.75 -0.13 1.86
C GLN A 24 -34.38 1.33 1.64
N TYR A 25 -33.29 1.80 2.24
CA TYR A 25 -32.81 3.16 2.05
C TYR A 25 -32.44 3.45 0.58
N CYS A 26 -31.69 2.54 -0.07
CA CYS A 26 -31.32 2.70 -1.47
C CYS A 26 -32.55 2.73 -2.40
N ARG A 27 -33.58 1.91 -2.12
CA ARG A 27 -34.83 1.90 -2.90
C ARG A 27 -35.64 3.18 -2.72
N SER A 28 -35.79 3.68 -1.49
CA SER A 28 -36.56 4.89 -1.23
C SER A 28 -35.91 6.17 -1.76
N HIS A 29 -34.57 6.22 -1.77
CA HIS A 29 -33.81 7.38 -2.23
C HIS A 29 -33.28 7.25 -3.67
N GLY A 30 -33.58 6.16 -4.38
CA GLY A 30 -33.13 5.93 -5.75
C GLY A 30 -31.60 5.84 -5.90
N LEU A 31 -30.91 5.35 -4.87
CA LEU A 31 -29.45 5.27 -4.83
C LEU A 31 -28.95 3.93 -5.37
N ASP A 32 -27.82 3.97 -6.07
CA ASP A 32 -27.12 2.76 -6.48
C ASP A 32 -26.51 2.05 -5.25
N GLN A 33 -26.86 0.77 -5.10
CA GLN A 33 -26.47 -0.02 -3.94
C GLN A 33 -24.96 -0.28 -3.89
N SER A 34 -24.31 -0.42 -5.05
CA SER A 34 -22.87 -0.68 -5.16
C SER A 34 -22.06 0.55 -4.76
N GLN A 35 -22.46 1.73 -5.26
CA GLN A 35 -21.88 3.01 -4.87
C GLN A 35 -22.09 3.29 -3.39
N PHE A 36 -23.29 3.07 -2.85
CA PHE A 36 -23.55 3.24 -1.42
C PHE A 36 -22.66 2.33 -0.57
N SER A 37 -22.48 1.06 -0.97
CA SER A 37 -21.61 0.12 -0.27
C SER A 37 -20.15 0.55 -0.29
N TYR A 38 -19.66 1.02 -1.45
CA TYR A 38 -18.31 1.56 -1.59
C TYR A 38 -18.07 2.75 -0.66
N TRP A 39 -18.97 3.74 -0.66
CA TRP A 39 -18.85 4.92 0.17
C TRP A 39 -18.99 4.61 1.67
N LYS A 40 -19.91 3.72 2.04
CA LYS A 40 -20.04 3.23 3.42
C LYS A 40 -18.72 2.63 3.91
N CYS A 41 -18.11 1.72 3.14
CA CYS A 41 -16.81 1.13 3.45
C CYS A 41 -15.68 2.17 3.50
N LYS A 42 -15.72 3.17 2.62
CA LYS A 42 -14.73 4.26 2.59
C LYS A 42 -14.79 5.12 3.86
N PHE A 43 -15.99 5.49 4.31
CA PHE A 43 -16.18 6.28 5.54
C PHE A 43 -15.96 5.47 6.83
N THR A 44 -16.23 4.16 6.83
CA THR A 44 -15.89 3.30 7.98
C THR A 44 -14.38 3.06 8.07
N ARG A 45 -13.68 2.90 6.94
CA ARG A 45 -12.22 2.77 6.89
C ARG A 45 -11.50 4.03 7.38
N THR A 46 -12.00 5.23 7.05
CA THR A 46 -11.39 6.47 7.58
C THR A 46 -11.54 6.64 9.09
N LYS A 47 -12.55 6.00 9.71
CA LYS A 47 -12.70 5.95 11.18
C LYS A 47 -11.87 4.84 11.82
N SER A 48 -11.38 3.89 11.02
CA SER A 48 -10.63 2.73 11.46
C SER A 48 -9.30 2.64 10.70
N VAL A 49 -8.39 3.54 11.02
CA VAL A 49 -6.96 3.37 10.71
C VAL A 49 -6.36 2.18 11.49
N THR A 50 -7.16 1.49 12.31
CA THR A 50 -6.74 0.32 13.08
C THR A 50 -7.75 -0.83 12.97
N GLN A 51 -8.13 -1.25 11.76
CA GLN A 51 -8.60 -2.63 11.60
C GLN A 51 -8.25 -3.12 10.20
N SER A 52 -7.17 -3.89 10.19
CA SER A 52 -6.82 -4.87 9.17
C SER A 52 -8.09 -5.57 8.69
N VAL A 53 -8.47 -5.28 7.45
CA VAL A 53 -9.60 -5.92 6.81
C VAL A 53 -9.22 -7.39 6.69
N THR A 54 -10.05 -8.27 7.25
CA THR A 54 -9.98 -9.73 7.09
C THR A 54 -10.27 -10.09 5.64
N SER A 55 -9.33 -9.75 4.76
CA SER A 55 -9.26 -10.27 3.41
C SER A 55 -8.93 -11.75 3.54
N LYS A 56 -9.77 -12.61 2.95
CA LYS A 56 -9.47 -14.04 2.76
C LYS A 56 -8.31 -14.27 1.79
N PHE A 57 -7.82 -13.20 1.17
CA PHE A 57 -6.54 -13.15 0.50
C PHE A 57 -5.51 -12.65 1.49
N ALA A 58 -4.50 -13.46 1.75
CA ALA A 58 -3.30 -12.99 2.43
C ALA A 58 -2.71 -11.85 1.61
N LEU A 59 -2.64 -10.65 2.18
CA LEU A 59 -1.69 -9.66 1.70
C LEU A 59 -0.32 -10.28 1.95
N ALA A 60 0.39 -10.66 0.88
CA ALA A 60 1.78 -11.01 1.00
C ALA A 60 2.48 -9.79 1.58
N GLN A 61 2.83 -9.87 2.85
CA GLN A 61 3.74 -8.92 3.46
C GLN A 61 5.05 -9.23 2.77
N VAL A 62 5.40 -8.43 1.76
CA VAL A 62 6.80 -8.35 1.36
C VAL A 62 7.47 -7.80 2.60
N GLU A 63 8.10 -8.69 3.38
CA GLU A 63 9.16 -8.28 4.26
C GLU A 63 10.13 -7.55 3.36
N THR A 64 10.00 -6.23 3.30
CA THR A 64 11.16 -5.40 3.10
C THR A 64 12.00 -5.71 4.31
N VAL A 65 12.81 -6.78 4.19
CA VAL A 65 14.01 -6.93 4.97
C VAL A 65 14.70 -5.60 4.73
N THR A 66 14.54 -4.68 5.68
CA THR A 66 15.46 -3.58 5.86
C THR A 66 16.75 -4.25 6.28
N ARG A 67 17.40 -4.89 5.29
CA ARG A 67 18.80 -5.27 5.33
C ARG A 67 19.43 -3.93 5.58
N GLN A 68 19.84 -3.76 6.83
CA GLN A 68 20.57 -2.61 7.33
C GLN A 68 21.56 -2.24 6.23
N VAL A 69 21.23 -1.20 5.46
CA VAL A 69 22.06 -0.72 4.37
C VAL A 69 23.17 0.05 5.05
N SER A 70 24.13 -0.69 5.62
CA SER A 70 25.48 -0.20 5.80
C SER A 70 25.98 0.12 4.40
N SER A 71 25.76 1.37 3.99
CA SER A 71 26.35 2.07 2.85
C SER A 71 27.01 1.15 1.83
N LEU A 72 26.20 0.44 1.05
CA LEU A 72 26.70 -0.52 0.07
C LEU A 72 27.33 0.27 -1.08
N LEU A 73 28.64 0.47 -1.03
CA LEU A 73 29.36 1.10 -2.12
C LEU A 73 29.29 0.16 -3.33
N THR A 74 28.89 0.73 -4.47
CA THR A 74 28.73 0.01 -5.73
C THR A 74 29.72 0.56 -6.73
N ILE A 75 30.53 -0.31 -7.33
CA ILE A 75 31.53 0.04 -8.35
C ILE A 75 31.14 -0.64 -9.65
N THR A 76 31.13 0.13 -10.74
CA THR A 76 30.96 -0.40 -12.10
C THR A 76 32.30 -0.32 -12.82
N LEU A 77 32.80 -1.46 -13.31
CA LEU A 77 34.06 -1.55 -14.05
C LEU A 77 33.83 -1.17 -15.52
N PRO A 78 34.89 -0.72 -16.25
CA PRO A 78 34.80 -0.44 -17.69
C PRO A 78 34.36 -1.64 -18.54
N SER A 79 34.53 -2.87 -18.04
CA SER A 79 34.04 -4.11 -18.66
C SER A 79 32.52 -4.29 -18.59
N GLY A 80 31.80 -3.42 -17.87
CA GLY A 80 30.37 -3.55 -17.59
C GLY A 80 30.05 -4.44 -16.38
N THR A 81 31.06 -4.96 -15.69
CA THR A 81 30.89 -5.75 -14.46
C THR A 81 30.57 -4.83 -13.29
N GLN A 82 29.55 -5.17 -12.50
CA GLN A 82 29.13 -4.41 -11.33
C GLN A 82 29.46 -5.17 -10.04
N ILE A 83 30.12 -4.51 -9.09
CA ILE A 83 30.43 -5.03 -7.76
C ILE A 83 29.64 -4.21 -6.75
N GLU A 84 28.76 -4.86 -6.01
CA GLU A 84 27.87 -4.24 -5.02
C GLU A 84 28.23 -4.66 -3.60
N GLY A 85 27.85 -3.83 -2.63
CA GLY A 85 27.96 -4.17 -1.22
C GLY A 85 29.34 -4.03 -0.63
N ILE A 86 30.14 -3.09 -1.15
CA ILE A 86 31.48 -2.85 -0.63
C ILE A 86 31.41 -2.09 0.69
N ASP A 87 32.11 -2.62 1.70
CA ASP A 87 32.28 -2.03 3.03
C ASP A 87 33.76 -2.13 3.48
N GLU A 88 34.07 -1.57 4.64
CA GLU A 88 35.43 -1.56 5.22
C GLU A 88 36.04 -2.97 5.43
N ASN A 89 35.20 -3.99 5.62
CA ASN A 89 35.63 -5.37 5.83
C ASN A 89 35.91 -6.10 4.51
N ASN A 90 35.34 -5.66 3.39
CA ASN A 90 35.46 -6.38 2.12
C ASN A 90 36.15 -5.56 1.00
N ALA A 91 36.48 -4.29 1.25
CA ALA A 91 37.14 -3.40 0.29
C ALA A 91 38.45 -3.99 -0.28
N HIS A 92 39.23 -4.69 0.55
CA HIS A 92 40.48 -5.33 0.13
C HIS A 92 40.24 -6.49 -0.86
N VAL A 93 39.12 -7.21 -0.73
CA VAL A 93 38.73 -8.28 -1.67
C VAL A 93 38.30 -7.67 -2.99
N ALA A 94 37.48 -6.60 -2.94
CA ALA A 94 37.05 -5.88 -4.14
C ALA A 94 38.24 -5.30 -4.92
N ALA A 95 39.23 -4.72 -4.23
CA ALA A 95 40.46 -4.23 -4.86
C ALA A 95 41.22 -5.34 -5.58
N LYS A 96 41.38 -6.51 -4.94
CA LYS A 96 42.09 -7.65 -5.53
C LYS A 96 41.37 -8.23 -6.75
N LEU A 97 40.03 -8.26 -6.73
CA LEU A 97 39.25 -8.69 -7.88
C LEU A 97 39.44 -7.75 -9.08
N ILE A 98 39.47 -6.44 -8.83
CA ILE A 98 39.72 -5.44 -9.87
C ILE A 98 41.14 -5.59 -10.44
N GLU A 99 42.14 -5.80 -9.58
CA GLU A 99 43.53 -6.03 -10.00
C GLU A 99 43.69 -7.30 -10.84
N CYS A 100 42.98 -8.38 -10.52
CA CYS A 100 43.04 -9.62 -11.30
C CYS A 100 42.29 -9.55 -12.64
N MET A 101 41.48 -8.51 -12.88
CA MET A 101 40.74 -8.32 -14.12
C MET A 101 41.45 -7.37 -15.10
N ASN A 102 42.55 -6.73 -14.68
CA ASN A 102 43.46 -5.99 -15.55
C ASN A 102 44.62 -6.87 -16.02
#